data_AF-A0A7C2ZPJ8-F1
#
_entry.id   AF-A0A7C2ZPJ8-F1
#
_cell.length_a   1.000
_cell.length_b   1.000
_cell.length_c   1.000
_cell.angle_alpha   90.00
_cell.angle_beta   90.00
_cell.angle_gamma   90.00
#
_symmetry.space_group_name_H-M   'P 1'
#
loop_
_entity.id
_entity.type
_entity.pdbx_description
1 polymer ?
#
loop_
_entity_poly.entity_id
_entity_poly.type
_entity_poly.pdbx_seq_one_letter_code
_entity_poly.pdbx_strand_id
1 'polypeptide(L)'
;MDLLVHDVGLIPLLYTLGGVASPLLRFYTKRGKVYAVYSLIIALLALVFSIRTLVYVEEFGTIVYPFGGWPPPLGIVYVVDFLNAVYGLLATALFFFIALYNIWYFDTVLGR
;
A
#
# COMPACT_ATOMS: atom_id res chain seq x y z
N MET A 1 14.22 14.82 -1.07
CA MET A 1 14.92 13.57 -1.44
C MET A 1 14.70 12.52 -0.36
N ASP A 2 15.00 12.80 0.92
CA ASP A 2 14.77 11.83 2.02
C ASP A 2 13.32 11.34 2.14
N LEU A 3 12.33 12.22 1.94
CA LEU A 3 10.91 11.84 1.98
C LEU A 3 10.52 10.76 0.97
N LEU A 4 11.18 10.70 -0.20
CA LEU A 4 10.89 9.70 -1.25
C LEU A 4 11.41 8.31 -0.87
N VAL A 5 12.51 8.25 -0.13
CA VAL A 5 13.07 6.99 0.39
C VAL A 5 12.13 6.36 1.44
N HIS A 6 11.44 7.18 2.22
CA HIS A 6 10.47 6.72 3.20
C HIS A 6 9.17 6.18 2.59
N ASP A 7 8.79 6.63 1.37
CA ASP A 7 7.55 6.17 0.70
C ASP A 7 7.51 4.64 0.56
N VAL A 8 8.66 4.03 0.31
CA VAL A 8 8.84 2.58 0.18
C VAL A 8 8.46 1.84 1.45
N GLY A 9 8.83 2.39 2.61
CA GLY A 9 8.48 1.84 3.91
C GLY A 9 7.02 2.05 4.30
N LEU A 10 6.36 3.06 3.74
CA LEU A 10 4.96 3.36 4.00
C LEU A 10 4.02 2.37 3.32
N ILE A 11 4.37 1.81 2.16
CA ILE A 11 3.49 0.90 1.42
C ILE A 11 3.12 -0.35 2.26
N PRO A 12 4.07 -1.12 2.84
CA PRO A 12 3.73 -2.26 3.70
C PRO A 12 2.95 -1.84 4.95
N LEU A 13 3.31 -0.72 5.57
CA LEU A 13 2.65 -0.21 6.77
C LEU A 13 1.19 0.18 6.49
N LEU A 14 0.92 0.86 5.37
CA LEU A 14 -0.43 1.23 4.96
C LEU A 14 -1.33 0.00 4.80
N TYR A 15 -0.86 -1.04 4.10
CA TYR A 15 -1.66 -2.25 3.91
C TYR A 15 -1.83 -3.04 5.21
N THR A 16 -0.79 -3.12 6.04
CA THR A 16 -0.84 -3.91 7.28
C THR A 16 -1.73 -3.23 8.32
N LEU A 17 -1.51 -1.94 8.60
CA LEU A 17 -2.36 -1.17 9.50
C LEU A 17 -3.78 -1.04 8.94
N GLY A 18 -3.88 -0.85 7.62
CA GLY A 18 -5.15 -0.80 6.91
C GLY A 18 -5.98 -2.07 7.09
N GLY A 19 -5.34 -3.23 6.91
CA GLY A 19 -5.95 -4.54 7.11
C GLY A 19 -6.32 -4.80 8.57
N VAL A 20 -5.45 -4.46 9.53
CA VAL A 20 -5.71 -4.62 10.97
C VAL A 20 -6.85 -3.73 11.46
N ALA A 21 -6.97 -2.51 10.95
CA ALA A 21 -8.07 -1.61 11.31
C ALA A 21 -9.40 -2.00 10.64
N SER A 22 -9.38 -2.84 9.61
CA SER A 22 -10.59 -3.24 8.88
C SER A 22 -11.66 -3.98 9.73
N PRO A 23 -11.33 -4.96 10.60
CA PRO A 23 -12.31 -5.54 11.53
C PRO A 23 -12.82 -4.54 12.58
N LEU A 24 -11.99 -3.59 13.02
CA LEU A 24 -12.41 -2.53 13.94
C LEU A 24 -13.43 -1.61 13.27
N LEU A 25 -13.22 -1.28 12.00
CA LEU A 25 -14.17 -0.51 11.19
C LEU A 25 -15.52 -1.23 11.07
N ARG A 26 -15.49 -2.55 10.87
CA ARG A 26 -16.69 -3.40 10.80
C ARG A 26 -17.44 -3.48 12.12
N PHE A 27 -16.74 -3.44 13.26
CA PHE A 27 -17.38 -3.38 14.57
C PHE A 27 -18.20 -2.10 14.74
N TYR A 28 -17.70 -0.97 14.25
CA TYR A 28 -18.39 0.33 14.35
C TYR A 28 -19.45 0.54 13.27
N THR A 29 -19.20 0.08 12.04
CA THR A 29 -20.08 0.33 10.88
C THR A 29 -20.46 -0.96 10.17
N LYS A 30 -21.76 -1.27 10.11
CA LYS A 30 -22.30 -2.46 9.43
C LYS A 30 -22.57 -2.24 7.92
N ARG A 31 -22.25 -1.07 7.37
CA ARG A 31 -22.48 -0.72 5.96
C ARG A 31 -21.29 -1.14 5.09
N GLY A 32 -21.55 -1.94 4.06
CA GLY A 32 -20.50 -2.47 3.16
C GLY A 32 -19.76 -1.37 2.40
N LYS A 33 -20.48 -0.32 2.01
CA LYS A 33 -19.91 0.85 1.31
C LYS A 33 -18.79 1.55 2.07
N VAL A 34 -18.86 1.63 3.40
CA VAL A 34 -17.82 2.31 4.19
C VAL A 34 -16.51 1.53 4.16
N TYR A 35 -16.59 0.19 4.22
CA TYR A 35 -15.43 -0.67 4.02
C TYR A 35 -14.85 -0.54 2.62
N ALA A 36 -15.70 -0.51 1.59
CA ALA A 36 -15.26 -0.39 0.21
C ALA A 36 -14.48 0.91 -0.03
N VAL A 37 -15.05 2.05 0.39
CA VAL A 37 -14.39 3.37 0.28
C VAL A 37 -13.08 3.40 1.08
N TYR A 38 -13.08 2.86 2.30
CA TYR A 38 -11.88 2.76 3.12
C TYR A 38 -10.76 1.97 2.42
N SER A 39 -11.08 0.79 1.87
CA SER A 39 -10.12 -0.04 1.14
C SER A 39 -9.60 0.66 -0.12
N LEU A 40 -10.45 1.44 -0.81
CA LEU A 40 -10.05 2.20 -1.98
C LEU A 40 -9.06 3.31 -1.63
N ILE A 41 -9.29 4.05 -0.53
CA ILE A 41 -8.38 5.12 -0.09
C ILE A 41 -6.99 4.55 0.20
N ILE A 42 -6.91 3.44 0.94
CA ILE A 42 -5.62 2.79 1.23
C ILE A 42 -4.92 2.32 -0.05
N ALA A 43 -5.66 1.66 -0.95
CA ALA A 43 -5.11 1.17 -2.20
C ALA A 43 -4.64 2.32 -3.12
N LEU A 44 -5.37 3.44 -3.15
CA LEU A 44 -4.99 4.64 -3.91
C LEU A 44 -3.71 5.28 -3.34
N LEU A 45 -3.61 5.43 -2.02
CA LEU A 45 -2.40 5.97 -1.39
C LEU A 45 -1.18 5.09 -1.67
N ALA A 46 -1.34 3.77 -1.54
CA ALA A 46 -0.27 2.81 -1.84
C ALA A 46 0.14 2.84 -3.31
N LEU A 47 -0.81 2.99 -4.24
CA LEU A 47 -0.53 3.14 -5.67
C LEU A 47 0.24 4.43 -5.98
N VAL A 48 -0.11 5.55 -5.34
CA VAL A 48 0.62 6.81 -5.50
C VAL A 48 2.07 6.65 -5.01
N PHE A 49 2.27 6.00 -3.86
CA PHE A 49 3.62 5.76 -3.32
C PHE A 49 4.44 4.78 -4.17
N SER A 50 3.83 3.75 -4.77
CA SER A 50 4.53 2.83 -5.65
C SER A 50 4.96 3.48 -6.96
N ILE A 51 4.13 4.36 -7.54
CA ILE A 51 4.51 5.17 -8.72
C ILE A 51 5.70 6.08 -8.38
N ARG A 52 5.65 6.79 -7.25
CA ARG A 52 6.77 7.65 -6.79
C ARG A 52 8.04 6.85 -6.55
N THR A 53 7.92 5.64 -6.01
CA THR A 53 9.05 4.72 -5.80
C THR A 53 9.68 4.30 -7.13
N LEU A 54 8.88 3.95 -8.13
CA LEU A 54 9.39 3.56 -9.44
C LEU A 54 10.15 4.70 -10.12
N VAL A 55 9.56 5.90 -10.17
CA VAL A 55 10.22 7.09 -10.73
C VAL A 55 11.53 7.38 -10.00
N TYR A 56 11.54 7.28 -8.67
CA TYR A 56 12.76 7.49 -7.89
C TYR A 56 13.85 6.48 -8.23
N VAL A 57 13.51 5.19 -8.31
CA VAL A 57 14.50 4.14 -8.58
C VAL A 57 15.05 4.23 -10.00
N GLU A 58 14.23 4.68 -10.95
CA GLU A 58 14.65 4.96 -12.32
C GLU A 58 15.65 6.13 -12.39
N GLU A 59 15.43 7.22 -11.64
CA GLU A 59 16.27 8.41 -11.67
C GLU A 59 17.54 8.30 -10.80
N PHE A 60 17.44 7.69 -9.61
CA PHE A 60 18.48 7.72 -8.57
C PHE A 60 19.07 6.35 -8.23
N GLY A 61 18.49 5.27 -8.75
CA GLY A 61 18.93 3.90 -8.50
C GLY A 61 18.31 3.24 -7.27
N THR A 62 18.89 2.12 -6.84
CA THR A 62 18.34 1.24 -5.80
C THR A 62 18.16 1.93 -4.45
N ILE A 63 16.98 1.77 -3.85
CA ILE A 63 16.67 2.25 -2.50
C ILE A 63 17.04 1.18 -1.48
N VAL A 64 17.73 1.58 -0.41
CA VAL A 64 18.06 0.72 0.74
C VAL A 64 17.40 1.32 1.98
N TYR A 65 16.31 0.71 2.44
CA TYR A 65 15.50 1.21 3.55
C TYR A 65 15.65 0.33 4.80
N PRO A 66 16.35 0.79 5.85
CA PRO A 66 16.47 0.04 7.10
C PRO A 66 15.19 0.18 7.94
N PHE A 67 14.48 -0.93 8.15
CA PHE A 67 13.39 -1.00 9.10
C PHE A 67 13.90 -1.15 10.54
N GLY A 68 13.40 -0.31 11.44
CA GLY A 68 13.60 -0.45 12.88
C GLY A 68 14.89 0.12 13.46
N GLY A 69 15.78 0.71 12.65
CA GLY A 69 16.97 1.42 13.14
C GLY A 69 18.11 0.53 13.67
N TRP A 70 18.01 -0.80 13.50
CA TRP A 70 19.07 -1.73 13.85
C TRP A 70 20.06 -1.86 12.68
N PRO A 71 21.38 -1.79 12.92
CA PRO A 71 22.35 -2.01 11.86
C PRO A 71 22.33 -3.47 11.36
N PRO A 72 22.68 -3.73 10.09
CA PRO A 72 22.90 -5.10 9.59
C PRO A 72 23.95 -5.84 10.45
N PRO A 73 23.88 -7.19 10.64
CA PRO A 73 23.02 -8.17 9.95
C PRO A 73 21.69 -8.49 10.67
N LEU A 74 21.44 -7.95 11.86
CA LEU A 74 20.21 -8.22 12.63
C LEU A 74 19.04 -7.35 12.19
N GLY A 75 19.31 -6.18 11.59
CA GLY A 75 18.29 -5.28 11.08
C GLY A 75 17.58 -5.78 9.82
N ILE A 76 16.28 -5.50 9.72
CA ILE A 76 15.50 -5.77 8.51
C ILE A 76 15.78 -4.63 7.53
N VAL A 77 16.32 -4.94 6.36
CA VAL A 77 16.57 -3.94 5.32
C VAL A 77 15.73 -4.28 4.11
N TYR A 78 14.95 -3.30 3.66
CA TYR A 78 14.17 -3.42 2.44
C TYR A 78 14.89 -2.76 1.29
N VAL A 79 15.39 -3.60 0.39
CA VAL A 79 16.12 -3.17 -0.80
C VAL A 79 15.16 -3.18 -1.98
N VAL A 80 14.99 -2.04 -2.63
CA VAL A 80 14.11 -1.88 -3.78
C VAL A 80 14.94 -1.41 -4.97
N ASP A 81 15.24 -2.35 -5.84
CA ASP A 81 15.78 -2.10 -7.18
C ASP A 81 14.63 -1.86 -8.18
N PHE A 82 14.98 -1.60 -9.44
CA PHE A 82 14.01 -1.27 -10.48
C PHE A 82 12.98 -2.38 -10.66
N LEU A 83 13.41 -3.65 -10.65
CA LEU A 83 12.52 -4.79 -10.83
C LEU A 83 11.53 -4.91 -9.65
N ASN A 84 12.02 -4.75 -8.43
CA ASN A 84 11.18 -4.73 -7.22
C ASN A 84 10.19 -3.56 -7.24
N ALA A 85 10.59 -2.38 -7.72
CA ALA A 85 9.71 -1.23 -7.86
C ALA A 85 8.58 -1.51 -8.88
N VAL A 86 8.89 -2.15 -10.01
CA VAL A 86 7.89 -2.60 -10.99
C VAL A 86 6.91 -3.59 -10.37
N TYR A 87 7.40 -4.57 -9.60
CA TYR A 87 6.51 -5.51 -8.89
C TYR A 87 5.65 -4.84 -7.83
N GLY A 88 6.19 -3.88 -7.09
CA GLY A 88 5.43 -3.07 -6.14
C GLY A 88 4.31 -2.27 -6.82
N LEU A 89 4.60 -1.66 -7.97
CA LEU A 89 3.60 -0.96 -8.78
C LEU A 89 2.52 -1.92 -9.27
N LEU A 90 2.89 -3.09 -9.78
CA LEU A 90 1.95 -4.08 -10.28
C LEU A 90 1.00 -4.58 -9.17
N ALA A 91 1.54 -4.88 -7.98
CA ALA A 91 0.75 -5.34 -6.84
C ALA A 91 -0.23 -4.26 -6.35
N THR A 92 0.25 -3.02 -6.20
CA THR A 92 -0.60 -1.90 -5.76
C THR A 92 -1.67 -1.54 -6.77
N ALA A 93 -1.36 -1.60 -8.08
CA ALA A 93 -2.33 -1.39 -9.14
C ALA A 93 -3.43 -2.47 -9.11
N LEU A 94 -3.05 -3.75 -8.95
CA LEU A 94 -4.01 -4.83 -8.81
C LEU A 94 -4.94 -4.61 -7.62
N PHE A 95 -4.40 -4.26 -6.45
CA PHE A 95 -5.21 -3.97 -5.26
C PHE A 95 -6.11 -2.75 -5.43
N PHE A 96 -5.67 -1.72 -6.17
CA PHE A 96 -6.52 -0.58 -6.50
C PHE A 96 -7.72 -0.99 -7.35
N PHE A 97 -7.52 -1.79 -8.41
CA PHE A 97 -8.63 -2.26 -9.23
C PHE A 97 -9.58 -3.21 -8.47
N ILE A 98 -9.03 -4.07 -7.59
CA ILE A 98 -9.85 -4.90 -6.70
C ILE A 98 -10.70 -4.02 -5.77
N ALA A 99 -10.11 -2.98 -5.16
CA ALA A 99 -10.83 -2.06 -4.29
C ALA A 99 -11.90 -1.25 -5.04
N LEU A 100 -11.63 -0.86 -6.29
CA LEU A 100 -12.60 -0.19 -7.16
C LEU A 100 -13.79 -1.11 -7.47
N TYR A 101 -13.53 -2.36 -7.85
CA TYR A 101 -14.56 -3.38 -8.07
C TYR A 101 -15.40 -3.61 -6.81
N ASN A 102 -14.76 -3.58 -5.64
CA ASN A 102 -15.41 -3.81 -4.35
C ASN A 102 -16.53 -2.79 -4.04
N ILE A 103 -16.38 -1.53 -4.47
CA ILE A 103 -17.42 -0.49 -4.31
C ILE A 103 -18.69 -0.91 -5.05
N TRP A 104 -18.54 -1.32 -6.31
CA TRP A 104 -19.65 -1.79 -7.11
C TRP A 104 -20.26 -3.07 -6.54
N TYR A 105 -19.43 -4.00 -6.06
CA TYR A 105 -19.86 -5.28 -5.50
C TYR A 105 -20.73 -5.11 -4.24
N PHE A 106 -20.31 -4.26 -3.30
CA PHE A 106 -21.10 -4.00 -2.09
C PHE A 106 -22.42 -3.28 -2.39
N ASP A 107 -22.44 -2.37 -3.36
CA ASP A 107 -23.65 -1.64 -3.73
C ASP A 107 -24.66 -2.52 -4.47
N THR A 108 -24.19 -3.26 -5.49
CA THR A 108 -25.07 -3.96 -6.45
C THR A 108 -25.40 -5.38 -6.02
N VAL A 109 -24.42 -6.14 -5.52
CA VAL A 109 -24.58 -7.58 -5.27
C VAL A 109 -25.05 -7.86 -3.85
N LEU A 110 -24.50 -7.14 -2.86
CA LEU A 110 -24.84 -7.34 -1.46
C LEU A 110 -25.99 -6.45 -0.96
N GLY A 111 -26.34 -5.39 -1.68
CA GLY A 111 -27.45 -4.49 -1.32
C GLY A 111 -27.36 -3.93 0.10
N ARG A 112 -26.14 -3.67 0.61
CA ARG A 112 -25.86 -3.23 2.00
C ARG A 112 -24.74 -2.19 2.10
#